data_AF-A0A091L698-F1
#
_entry.id   AF-A0A091L698-F1
#
_cell.length_a   1.000
_cell.length_b   1.000
_cell.length_c   1.000
_cell.angle_alpha   90.00
_cell.angle_beta   90.00
_cell.angle_gamma   90.00
#
_symmetry.space_group_name_H-M   'P 1'
#
loop_
_entity.id
_entity.type
_entity.pdbx_description
1 polymer ?
#
loop_
_entity_poly.entity_id
_entity_poly.type
_entity_poly.pdbx_seq_one_letter_code
_entity_poly.pdbx_strand_id
1 'polypeptide(L)' 'DKLWGGRFSGSTDPVMEILNASITYDQRLSEVDIQGSMAYAKALEKAGI' A
#
# COMPACT_ATOMS: atom_id res chain seq x y z
N ASP A 1 8.58 4.51 -10.78
CA ASP A 1 7.16 4.43 -11.20
C ASP A 1 6.25 4.21 -10.00
N LYS A 2 4.98 4.64 -10.08
CA LYS A 2 4.02 4.53 -8.97
C LYS A 2 3.68 3.06 -8.69
N LEU A 3 3.53 2.71 -7.41
CA LEU A 3 3.24 1.34 -6.96
C LEU A 3 1.76 0.96 -7.10
N TRP A 4 0.88 1.93 -7.35
CA TRP A 4 -0.56 1.73 -7.55
C TRP A 4 -1.01 2.32 -8.88
N GLY A 5 -1.82 1.58 -9.61
CA GLY A 5 -2.42 2.01 -10.88
C GLY A 5 -3.59 2.98 -10.66
N GLY A 6 -3.86 3.81 -11.67
CA GLY A 6 -5.04 4.69 -11.71
C GLY A 6 -5.80 4.53 -13.02
N ARG A 7 -7.05 4.99 -13.06
CA ARG A 7 -7.87 5.01 -14.29
C ARG A 7 -7.56 6.19 -15.22
N PHE A 8 -6.72 7.13 -14.78
CA PHE A 8 -6.39 8.33 -15.54
C PHE A 8 -5.21 8.06 -16.46
N SER A 9 -5.34 8.45 -17.73
CA SER A 9 -4.24 8.46 -18.70
C SER A 9 -3.40 9.72 -18.50
N GLY A 10 -2.18 9.59 -17.97
CA GLY A 10 -1.24 10.70 -17.76
C GLY A 10 -0.53 10.65 -16.41
N SER A 11 0.43 11.56 -16.18
CA SER A 11 1.02 11.76 -14.86
C SER A 11 0.00 12.38 -13.91
N THR A 12 0.06 12.00 -12.64
CA THR A 12 -0.77 12.64 -11.61
C THR A 12 -0.27 14.06 -11.36
N ASP A 13 -1.19 14.98 -11.15
CA ASP A 13 -0.86 16.34 -10.73
C ASP A 13 -0.13 16.33 -9.37
N PRO A 14 0.96 17.11 -9.17
CA PRO A 14 1.70 17.13 -7.91
C PRO A 14 0.85 17.50 -6.68
N VAL A 15 -0.15 18.37 -6.83
CA VAL A 15 -1.07 18.71 -5.73
C VAL A 15 -1.94 17.51 -5.37
N MET A 16 -2.39 16.77 -6.38
CA MET A 16 -3.16 15.55 -6.18
C MET A 16 -2.31 14.44 -5.52
N GLU A 17 -1.01 14.37 -5.81
CA GLU A 17 -0.11 13.44 -5.13
C GLU A 17 0.02 13.72 -3.63
N ILE A 18 0.22 14.98 -3.26
CA ILE A 18 0.32 15.40 -1.86
C ILE A 18 -1.00 15.17 -1.13
N LEU A 19 -2.12 15.51 -1.75
CA LEU A 19 -3.45 15.32 -1.16
C LEU A 19 -3.78 13.84 -0.92
N ASN A 20 -3.31 12.94 -1.80
CA ASN A 20 -3.58 11.52 -1.70
C ASN A 20 -2.62 10.78 -0.73
N ALA A 21 -1.43 11.32 -0.48
CA ALA A 21 -0.44 10.70 0.38
C ALA A 21 -0.89 10.69 1.85
N SER A 22 -1.08 9.50 2.41
CA SER A 22 -1.45 9.32 3.83
C SER A 22 -0.28 8.94 4.74
N ILE A 23 0.93 8.75 4.19
CA ILE A 23 2.09 8.19 4.91
C ILE A 23 2.45 8.94 6.19
N THR A 24 2.29 10.27 6.21
CA THR A 24 2.57 11.12 7.38
C THR A 24 1.69 10.77 8.58
N TYR A 25 0.51 10.19 8.34
CA TYR A 25 -0.40 9.72 9.37
C TYR A 25 -0.29 8.20 9.59
N ASP A 26 -0.17 7.44 8.50
CA ASP A 26 -0.27 5.97 8.52
C ASP A 26 1.01 5.27 8.93
N GLN A 27 2.17 5.95 8.95
CA GLN A 27 3.45 5.35 9.38
C GLN A 27 3.38 4.67 10.75
N ARG A 28 2.49 5.12 11.64
CA ARG A 28 2.25 4.51 12.96
C ARG A 28 1.66 3.09 12.89
N LEU A 29 1.11 2.69 11.74
CA LEU A 29 0.51 1.39 11.49
C LEU A 29 1.52 0.36 10.98
N SER A 30 2.78 0.74 10.77
CA SER A 30 3.83 -0.16 10.24
C SER A 30 3.98 -1.46 11.03
N GLU A 31 3.87 -1.42 12.36
CA GLU A 31 3.98 -2.62 13.19
C GLU A 31 2.85 -3.63 12.89
N VAL A 32 1.61 -3.16 12.79
CA VAL A 32 0.46 -4.03 12.49
C VAL A 32 0.44 -4.49 11.03
N ASP A 33 0.99 -3.69 10.11
CA ASP A 33 1.17 -4.06 8.70
C ASP A 33 2.16 -5.24 8.56
N ILE A 34 3.28 -5.21 9.28
CA ILE A 34 4.24 -6.32 9.32
C ILE A 34 3.59 -7.59 9.89
N GLN A 35 2.87 -7.47 11.01
CA GLN A 35 2.17 -8.60 11.62
C GLN A 35 1.12 -9.20 10.68
N GLY A 36 0.33 -8.35 10.03
CA GLY A 36 -0.67 -8.75 9.03
C GLY A 36 -0.03 -9.46 7.83
N SER A 37 1.09 -8.93 7.33
CA SER A 37 1.86 -9.52 6.24
C SER A 37 2.39 -10.92 6.58
N MET A 38 2.94 -11.11 7.79
CA MET A 38 3.38 -12.43 8.26
C MET A 38 2.22 -13.42 8.38
N ALA A 39 1.06 -12.97 8.87
CA ALA A 39 -0.13 -13.81 8.97
C ALA A 39 -0.64 -14.22 7.58
N TYR A 40 -0.67 -13.27 6.63
CA TYR A 40 -1.10 -13.53 5.26
C TYR A 40 -0.15 -14.47 4.53
N ALA A 41 1.16 -14.32 4.67
CA ALA A 41 2.15 -15.25 4.10
C ALA A 41 1.93 -16.70 4.57
N LYS A 42 1.68 -16.91 5.87
CA LYS A 42 1.33 -18.25 6.41
C LYS A 42 0.00 -18.77 5.86
N ALA A 43 -0.97 -17.89 5.63
CA ALA A 43 -2.25 -18.27 5.04
C ALA A 43 -2.09 -18.72 3.58
N LEU A 44 -1.25 -18.04 2.79
CA LEU A 44 -0.91 -18.41 1.42
C LEU A 44 -0.19 -19.76 1.35
N GLU A 45 0.81 -19.97 2.20
CA GLU A 45 1.50 -21.26 2.34
C GLU A 45 0.49 -22.39 2.60
N LYS A 46 -0.42 -22.20 3.56
CA LYS A 46 -1.47 -23.18 3.88
C LYS A 46 -2.43 -23.41 2.71
N ALA A 47 -2.67 -22.41 1.87
CA ALA A 47 -3.53 -22.51 0.70
C ALA A 47 -2.81 -23.13 -0.52
N GLY A 48 -1.49 -23.31 -0.47
CA GLY A 48 -0.69 -23.84 -1.58
C GLY A 48 -0.54 -22.87 -2.75
N ILE A 49 -0.60 -21.57 -2.46
CA ILE A 49 -0.32 -20.47 -3.41
C ILE A 49 1.12 -20.00 -3.19
#